data_AF-A0A7X5WS94-F1
#
_entry.id   AF-A0A7X5WS94-F1
#
_cell.length_a   1.000
_cell.length_b   1.000
_cell.length_c   1.000
_cell.angle_alpha   90.00
_cell.angle_beta   90.00
_cell.angle_gamma   90.00
#
_symmetry.space_group_name_H-M   'P 1'
#
loop_
_entity.id
_entity.type
_entity.pdbx_description
1 polymer ?
#
loop_
_entity_poly.entity_id
_entity_poly.type
_entity_poly.pdbx_seq_one_letter_code
_entity_poly.pdbx_strand_id
1 'polypeptide(L)'
;GGLGAARAARWAGADVLLINDGPIGGDCLFTGCVPSKTLLAAGRDGASFDEAMARVSATIERIGATETAEVLTREGIAVLDG
;
A
#
# COMPACT_ATOMS: atom_id res chain seq x y z
N GLY A 1 4.70 -6.67 -7.80
CA GLY A 1 5.23 -7.21 -6.54
C GLY A 1 4.31 -8.29 -5.99
N GLY A 2 4.58 -8.79 -4.78
CA GLY A 2 3.83 -9.89 -4.16
C GLY A 2 2.32 -9.66 -4.10
N LEU A 3 1.89 -8.48 -3.65
CA LEU A 3 0.47 -8.14 -3.55
C LEU A 3 -0.29 -8.20 -4.89
N GLY A 4 0.32 -7.67 -5.96
CA GLY A 4 -0.26 -7.73 -7.29
C GLY A 4 -0.31 -9.16 -7.85
N ALA A 5 0.73 -9.96 -7.58
CA ALA A 5 0.76 -11.36 -7.98
C ALA A 5 -0.30 -12.20 -7.23
N ALA A 6 -0.51 -11.93 -5.95
CA ALA A 6 -1.52 -12.59 -5.13
C ALA A 6 -2.94 -12.35 -5.69
N ARG A 7 -3.28 -11.10 -6.02
CA ARG A 7 -4.56 -10.74 -6.66
C ARG A 7 -4.72 -11.39 -8.02
N ALA A 8 -3.69 -11.38 -8.86
CA ALA A 8 -3.74 -12.03 -10.17
C ALA A 8 -3.94 -13.54 -10.07
N ALA A 9 -3.24 -14.21 -9.15
CA ALA A 9 -3.40 -15.65 -8.90
C ALA A 9 -4.81 -15.97 -8.37
N ARG A 10 -5.34 -15.13 -7.47
CA ARG A 10 -6.70 -15.28 -6.97
C ARG A 10 -7.74 -15.12 -8.07
N TRP A 11 -7.58 -14.14 -8.97
CA TRP A 11 -8.43 -13.97 -10.16
C TRP A 11 -8.35 -15.15 -11.13
N ALA A 12 -7.22 -15.84 -11.20
CA ALA A 12 -7.06 -17.07 -11.97
C ALA A 12 -7.67 -18.31 -11.27
N GLY A 13 -8.27 -18.15 -10.09
CA GLY A 13 -8.94 -19.24 -9.37
C GLY A 13 -8.02 -20.07 -8.46
N ALA A 14 -6.78 -19.63 -8.23
CA ALA A 14 -5.87 -20.30 -7.31
C ALA A 14 -6.24 -20.02 -5.84
N ASP A 15 -5.87 -20.95 -4.97
CA ASP A 15 -5.77 -20.71 -3.52
C ASP A 15 -4.45 -19.99 -3.23
N VAL A 16 -4.53 -18.85 -2.53
CA VAL A 16 -3.39 -17.95 -2.35
C VAL A 16 -3.19 -17.64 -0.87
N LEU A 17 -1.95 -17.80 -0.41
CA LEU A 17 -1.45 -17.32 0.88
C LEU A 17 -0.41 -16.23 0.64
N LEU A 18 -0.64 -15.04 1.19
CA LEU A 18 0.36 -13.97 1.27
C LEU A 18 1.02 -14.02 2.65
N ILE A 19 2.34 -14.24 2.66
CA ILE A 19 3.14 -14.17 3.89
C ILE A 19 3.83 -12.80 3.89
N ASN A 20 3.66 -12.04 4.97
CA ASN A 20 4.21 -10.70 5.07
C ASN A 20 4.86 -10.50 6.45
N ASP A 21 5.99 -9.79 6.46
CA ASP A 21 6.64 -9.31 7.69
C ASP A 21 6.59 -7.78 7.64
N GLY A 22 5.94 -7.17 8.63
CA GLY A 22 5.66 -5.74 8.68
C GLY A 22 4.34 -5.32 7.99
N PRO A 23 4.20 -4.05 7.57
CA PRO A 23 2.94 -3.54 7.04
C PRO A 23 2.72 -3.89 5.55
N ILE A 24 1.51 -4.36 5.23
CA ILE A 24 1.12 -4.72 3.85
C ILE A 24 1.11 -3.48 2.95
N GLY A 25 1.66 -3.64 1.74
CA GLY A 25 1.94 -2.56 0.78
C GLY A 25 3.44 -2.29 0.63
N GLY A 26 4.23 -2.66 1.64
CA GLY A 26 5.69 -2.67 1.62
C GLY A 26 6.31 -1.31 1.32
N ASP A 27 7.57 -1.30 0.88
CA ASP A 27 8.33 -0.07 0.67
C ASP A 27 7.63 0.90 -0.29
N CYS A 28 6.99 0.38 -1.33
CA CYS A 28 6.31 1.23 -2.31
C CYS A 28 5.30 2.17 -1.64
N LEU A 29 4.53 1.66 -0.67
CA LEU A 29 3.51 2.40 0.05
C LEU A 29 4.10 3.27 1.17
N PHE A 30 4.99 2.73 1.99
CA PHE A 30 5.37 3.39 3.25
C PHE A 30 6.62 4.28 3.15
N THR A 31 7.57 3.95 2.28
CA THR A 31 8.91 4.59 2.29
C THR A 31 9.46 4.95 0.91
N GLY A 32 8.78 4.52 -0.16
CA GLY A 32 9.29 4.55 -1.52
C GLY A 32 8.45 5.44 -2.43
N CYS A 33 7.77 4.81 -3.40
CA CYS A 33 7.12 5.52 -4.50
C CYS A 33 5.97 6.42 -4.05
N VAL A 34 5.12 5.97 -3.14
CA VAL A 34 3.95 6.72 -2.69
C VAL A 34 4.37 7.99 -1.92
N PRO A 35 5.25 7.92 -0.89
CA PRO A 35 5.70 9.13 -0.19
C PRO A 35 6.47 10.08 -1.11
N SER A 36 7.41 9.56 -1.90
CA SER A 36 8.23 10.39 -2.79
C SER A 36 7.41 11.15 -3.84
N LYS A 37 6.47 10.46 -4.51
CA LYS A 37 5.63 11.11 -5.54
C LYS A 37 4.61 12.06 -4.92
N THR A 38 4.09 11.76 -3.73
CA THR A 38 3.17 12.67 -3.03
C THR A 38 3.87 13.96 -2.62
N LEU A 39 5.10 13.86 -2.11
CA LEU A 39 5.93 15.02 -1.76
C LEU A 39 6.26 15.87 -3.00
N LEU A 40 6.69 15.24 -4.09
CA LEU A 40 7.00 15.93 -5.35
C LEU A 40 5.76 16.63 -5.93
N ALA A 41 4.59 15.99 -5.87
CA ALA A 41 3.35 16.59 -6.32
C ALA A 41 2.95 17.79 -5.45
N ALA A 42 3.02 17.67 -4.13
CA ALA A 42 2.72 18.77 -3.21
C ALA A 42 3.67 19.97 -3.39
N GLY A 43 4.97 19.71 -3.56
CA GLY A 43 5.96 20.75 -3.82
C GLY A 43 5.73 21.45 -5.16
N ARG A 44 5.34 20.70 -6.21
CA ARG A 44 4.93 21.29 -7.49
C ARG A 44 3.71 22.19 -7.36
N ASP A 45 2.79 21.86 -6.45
CA ASP A 45 1.60 22.66 -6.17
C ASP A 45 1.89 23.88 -5.25
N GLY A 46 3.15 24.08 -4.86
CA GLY A 46 3.57 25.22 -4.03
C GLY A 46 3.31 25.05 -2.53
N ALA A 47 3.01 23.84 -2.05
CA ALA A 47 2.83 23.57 -0.63
C ALA A 47 4.13 23.82 0.16
N SER A 48 4.00 24.32 1.38
CA SER A 48 5.10 24.31 2.34
C SER A 48 5.52 22.86 2.68
N PHE A 49 6.70 22.70 3.28
CA PHE A 49 7.19 21.38 3.67
C PHE A 49 6.21 20.67 4.63
N ASP A 50 5.68 21.37 5.62
CA ASP A 50 4.76 20.80 6.60
C ASP A 50 3.44 20.35 5.96
N GLU A 51 2.87 21.16 5.06
CA GLU A 51 1.67 20.81 4.30
C GLU A 51 1.92 19.62 3.36
N ALA A 52 3.10 19.58 2.73
CA ALA A 52 3.48 18.48 1.85
C ALA A 52 3.64 17.17 2.64
N MET A 53 4.27 17.21 3.82
CA MET A 53 4.41 16.04 4.68
C MET A 53 3.08 15.59 5.27
N ALA A 54 2.17 16.51 5.63
CA ALA A 54 0.81 16.17 6.03
C ALA A 54 0.07 15.43 4.89
N ARG A 55 0.24 15.90 3.64
CA ARG A 55 -0.33 15.22 2.45
C ARG A 55 0.28 13.83 2.22
N VAL A 56 1.58 13.68 2.46
CA VAL A 56 2.27 12.37 2.40
C VAL A 56 1.63 11.40 3.39
N SER A 57 1.54 11.75 4.68
CA SER A 57 0.94 10.88 5.70
C SER A 57 -0.50 10.53 5.36
N ALA A 58 -1.33 11.50 4.99
CA ALA A 58 -2.72 11.26 4.59
C ALA A 58 -2.84 10.34 3.36
N THR A 59 -1.90 10.41 2.42
CA THR A 59 -1.91 9.56 1.22
C THR A 59 -1.50 8.12 1.54
N ILE A 60 -0.50 7.94 2.41
CA ILE A 60 -0.11 6.62 2.92
C ILE A 60 -1.29 5.97 3.63
N GLU A 61 -1.94 6.68 4.57
CA GLU A 61 -3.10 6.18 5.31
C GLU A 61 -4.25 5.79 4.38
N ARG A 62 -4.59 6.65 3.42
CA ARG A 62 -5.68 6.39 2.47
C ARG A 62 -5.44 5.15 1.61
N ILE A 63 -4.21 4.95 1.13
CA ILE A 63 -3.89 3.76 0.31
C ILE A 63 -3.77 2.52 1.20
N GLY A 64 -3.09 2.62 2.34
CA GLY A 64 -2.93 1.51 3.28
C GLY A 64 -4.26 0.97 3.81
N ALA A 65 -5.27 1.83 3.99
CA ALA A 65 -6.62 1.41 4.35
C ALA A 65 -7.29 0.47 3.31
N THR A 66 -6.77 0.41 2.08
CA THR A 66 -7.26 -0.46 1.00
C THR A 66 -6.44 -1.74 0.83
N GLU A 67 -5.38 -1.93 1.61
CA GLU A 67 -4.43 -3.04 1.48
C GLU A 67 -4.23 -3.78 2.81
N THR A 68 -5.21 -3.76 3.71
CA THR A 68 -5.11 -4.48 5.00
C THR A 68 -5.34 -5.98 4.86
N ALA A 69 -4.91 -6.76 5.87
CA ALA A 69 -5.12 -8.20 5.91
C ALA A 69 -6.61 -8.57 5.81
N GLU A 70 -7.49 -7.79 6.45
CA GLU A 70 -8.94 -7.97 6.38
C GLU A 70 -9.47 -7.72 4.96
N VAL A 71 -8.97 -6.69 4.27
CA VAL A 71 -9.35 -6.42 2.89
C VAL A 71 -8.95 -7.59 1.99
N LEU A 72 -7.72 -8.07 2.09
CA LEU A 72 -7.23 -9.19 1.29
C LEU A 72 -7.96 -10.50 1.60
N THR A 73 -8.28 -10.75 2.87
CA THR A 73 -9.08 -11.91 3.27
C THR A 73 -10.47 -11.88 2.63
N ARG A 74 -11.13 -10.71 2.54
CA ARG A 74 -12.40 -10.57 1.80
C ARG A 74 -12.23 -10.74 0.29
N GLU A 75 -11.06 -10.42 -0.27
CA GLU A 75 -10.72 -10.71 -1.66
C GLU A 75 -10.44 -12.22 -1.90
N GLY A 76 -10.41 -13.03 -0.83
CA GLY A 76 -10.14 -14.46 -0.87
C GLY A 76 -8.65 -14.80 -0.90
N ILE A 77 -7.80 -13.90 -0.44
CA ILE A 77 -6.36 -14.13 -0.25
C ILE A 77 -6.13 -14.31 1.25
N ALA A 78 -5.67 -15.50 1.67
CA ALA A 78 -5.28 -15.72 3.06
C ALA A 78 -4.00 -14.93 3.35
N VAL A 79 -3.90 -14.37 4.56
CA VAL A 79 -2.73 -13.60 4.99
C VAL A 79 -2.15 -14.23 6.25
N LEU A 80 -0.83 -14.41 6.26
CA LEU A 80 -0.06 -14.77 7.44
C LEU A 80 0.93 -13.64 7.70
N ASP A 81 0.69 -12.91 8.79
CA ASP A 81 1.57 -11.86 9.26
C ASP A 81 2.59 -12.45 10.25
N GLY A 82 3.86 -12.14 10.03
CA GLY A 82 5.02 -12.53 10.84
C GLY A 82 5.57 -11.39 11.69
#